data_AF-A0A6L3EHF2-F1
#
_entry.id   AF-A0A6L3EHF2-F1
#
_cell.length_a   1.000
_cell.length_b   1.000
_cell.length_c   1.000
_cell.angle_alpha   90.00
_cell.angle_beta   90.00
_cell.angle_gamma   90.00
#
_symmetry.space_group_name_H-M   'P 1'
#
loop_
_entity.id
_entity.type
_entity.pdbx_description
1 polymer ?
#
loop_
_entity_poly.entity_id
_entity_poly.type
_entity_poly.pdbx_seq_one_letter_code
_entity_poly.pdbx_strand_id
1 'polypeptide(L)'
;MLSETCSTMFSCVRGACIFPVPLHRSCRGTCNSSRSSSRGRRTIPSPGPGITSTHALDGDIGSRFVRRVYIASGLPEAYLLKDHLCAQGVDVFVFNEHSMGAIGEIPCNETLPQLWVRNNNLYEHARELILAYESSCDSGEPRQCESCGEKNPSSFDICWQCGRALCA
;
A
#
# COMPACT_ATOMS: atom_id res chain seq x y z
N MET A 1 -26.85 -60.87 14.26
CA MET A 1 -25.79 -59.84 14.35
C MET A 1 -25.83 -59.12 13.00
N LEU A 2 -26.62 -58.06 12.78
CA LEU A 2 -26.78 -56.83 13.59
C LEU A 2 -25.40 -56.28 14.00
N SER A 3 -25.01 -55.03 13.71
CA SER A 3 -25.63 -53.95 12.91
C SER A 3 -24.54 -52.86 12.68
N GLU A 4 -24.66 -51.76 11.90
CA GLU A 4 -25.77 -51.08 11.21
C GLU A 4 -25.39 -50.70 9.74
N THR A 5 -26.14 -49.78 9.13
CA THR A 5 -25.88 -49.02 7.88
C THR A 5 -26.06 -47.52 8.18
N CYS A 6 -26.15 -46.65 7.14
CA CYS A 6 -26.46 -45.21 7.17
C CYS A 6 -25.24 -44.28 7.41
N SER A 7 -24.78 -43.39 6.51
CA SER A 7 -25.37 -42.55 5.45
C SER A 7 -25.95 -41.19 5.92
N THR A 8 -25.75 -40.16 5.07
CA THR A 8 -26.46 -38.87 4.99
C THR A 8 -25.79 -37.61 5.62
N MET A 9 -25.39 -36.72 4.70
CA MET A 9 -25.37 -35.24 4.71
C MET A 9 -25.34 -34.44 6.02
N PHE A 10 -24.50 -33.39 6.03
CA PHE A 10 -25.01 -32.03 6.26
C PHE A 10 -24.27 -30.99 5.41
N SER A 11 -25.00 -29.97 4.95
CA SER A 11 -24.50 -28.82 4.17
C SER A 11 -24.90 -27.52 4.88
N CYS A 12 -23.97 -26.56 4.98
CA CYS A 12 -24.19 -25.14 5.35
C CYS A 12 -22.87 -24.40 5.11
N VAL A 13 -22.68 -23.62 4.04
CA VAL A 13 -23.21 -22.28 3.72
C VAL A 13 -22.53 -21.11 4.47
N ARG A 14 -22.03 -20.16 3.67
CA ARG A 14 -21.63 -18.75 3.90
C ARG A 14 -21.81 -18.13 5.29
N GLY A 15 -20.83 -17.32 5.71
CA GLY A 15 -21.06 -16.21 6.65
C GLY A 15 -19.79 -15.50 7.11
N ALA A 16 -19.57 -14.25 6.69
CA ALA A 16 -18.45 -13.43 7.17
C ALA A 16 -18.68 -12.97 8.62
N CYS A 17 -17.60 -12.75 9.37
CA CYS A 17 -17.64 -12.03 10.65
C CYS A 17 -16.79 -10.76 10.57
N ILE A 18 -17.49 -9.63 10.68
CA ILE A 18 -16.97 -8.26 10.68
C ILE A 18 -16.22 -8.00 12.00
N PHE A 19 -15.07 -7.30 11.94
CA PHE A 19 -14.35 -6.83 13.13
C PHE A 19 -15.17 -5.76 13.89
N PRO A 20 -15.48 -5.93 15.19
CA PRO A 20 -16.00 -4.86 16.02
C PRO A 20 -14.87 -4.11 16.74
N VAL A 21 -14.85 -2.79 16.58
CA VAL A 21 -13.95 -1.86 17.29
C VAL A 21 -14.31 -1.81 18.79
N PRO A 22 -13.37 -1.96 19.74
CA PRO A 22 -13.66 -1.82 21.16
C PRO A 22 -13.72 -0.35 21.59
N LEU A 23 -14.94 0.17 21.77
CA LEU A 23 -15.17 1.50 22.34
C LEU A 23 -15.21 1.46 23.89
N HIS A 24 -14.37 2.30 24.51
CA HIS A 24 -14.57 2.97 25.81
C HIS A 24 -15.14 2.17 27.00
N ARG A 25 -14.27 1.69 27.92
CA ARG A 25 -14.68 1.09 29.20
C ARG A 25 -14.73 2.14 30.33
N SER A 26 -15.95 2.45 30.80
CA SER A 26 -16.17 3.37 31.93
C SER A 26 -15.77 2.72 33.27
N CYS A 27 -14.89 3.38 34.04
CA CYS A 27 -14.57 2.99 35.41
C CYS A 27 -15.53 3.64 36.41
N ARG A 28 -16.36 2.84 37.10
CA ARG A 28 -17.08 3.27 38.30
C ARG A 28 -16.19 3.05 39.53
N GLY A 29 -16.07 4.09 40.35
CA GLY A 29 -14.99 4.22 41.31
C GLY A 29 -15.14 3.49 42.64
N THR A 30 -14.19 3.79 43.51
CA THR A 30 -14.45 4.10 44.92
C THR A 30 -13.43 5.12 45.40
N CYS A 31 -13.91 6.28 45.84
CA CYS A 31 -13.10 7.21 46.63
C CYS A 31 -13.08 6.68 48.07
N ASN A 32 -11.90 6.52 48.65
CA ASN A 32 -11.76 6.59 50.09
C ASN A 32 -10.58 7.49 50.45
N SER A 33 -10.82 8.42 51.36
CA SER A 33 -9.87 9.44 51.78
C SER A 33 -9.25 9.06 53.11
N SER A 34 -7.94 9.18 53.25
CA SER A 34 -7.29 9.41 54.55
C SER A 34 -5.92 10.03 54.37
N ARG A 35 -5.73 11.20 54.96
CA ARG A 35 -4.46 11.94 55.00
C ARG A 35 -3.48 11.27 55.96
N SER A 36 -2.20 11.31 55.62
CA SER A 36 -1.17 11.65 56.61
C SER A 36 0.01 12.37 55.93
N SER A 37 0.44 13.47 56.57
CA SER A 37 1.48 14.36 56.07
C SER A 37 2.85 13.95 56.61
N SER A 38 3.82 13.72 55.72
CA SER A 38 5.24 13.79 56.08
C SER A 38 6.05 14.48 54.98
N ARG A 39 6.74 15.56 55.34
CA ARG A 39 7.50 16.40 54.41
C ARG A 39 8.82 15.73 54.04
N GLY A 40 8.86 15.03 52.91
CA GLY A 40 10.10 14.57 52.28
C GLY A 40 10.65 15.64 51.34
N ARG A 41 11.70 16.38 51.76
CA ARG A 41 12.42 17.34 50.91
C ARG A 41 13.13 16.59 49.77
N ARG A 42 12.52 16.51 48.59
CA ARG A 42 13.22 16.04 47.38
C ARG A 42 14.25 17.08 46.96
N THR A 43 15.52 16.77 47.19
CA THR A 43 16.66 17.50 46.67
C THR A 43 16.71 17.41 45.15
N ILE A 44 16.89 18.56 44.50
CA ILE A 44 17.15 18.64 43.05
C ILE A 44 18.60 18.17 42.84
N PRO A 45 18.87 17.13 42.03
CA PRO A 45 20.24 16.80 41.64
C PRO A 45 20.79 17.88 40.69
N SER A 46 22.01 18.33 40.97
CA SER A 46 22.69 19.38 40.19
C SER A 46 22.97 18.96 38.74
N PRO A 47 23.01 19.90 37.78
CA PRO A 47 23.43 19.60 36.41
C PRO A 47 24.92 19.22 36.38
N GLY A 48 25.22 18.02 35.87
CA GLY A 48 26.59 17.60 35.59
C GLY A 48 27.11 18.22 34.28
N PRO A 49 28.40 18.57 34.18
CA PRO A 49 29.01 19.02 32.93
C PRO A 49 29.34 17.83 32.03
N GLY A 50 29.26 18.01 30.71
CA GLY A 50 29.78 17.03 29.74
C GLY A 50 28.80 16.60 28.65
N ILE A 51 28.28 17.55 27.86
CA ILE A 51 27.78 17.20 26.53
C ILE A 51 28.97 16.90 25.61
N THR A 52 29.35 15.62 25.53
CA THR A 52 30.18 15.12 24.42
C THR A 52 29.45 13.97 23.74
N SER A 53 28.24 14.27 23.25
CA SER A 53 27.69 13.48 22.15
C SER A 53 28.48 13.85 20.90
N THR A 54 29.57 13.12 20.67
CA THR A 54 30.19 13.04 19.35
C THR A 54 29.18 12.32 18.46
N HIS A 55 28.17 13.05 17.99
CA HIS A 55 27.44 12.64 16.81
C HIS A 55 28.46 12.60 15.69
N ALA A 56 28.92 11.39 15.37
CA ALA A 56 29.54 11.13 14.10
C ALA A 56 28.54 11.60 13.05
N LEU A 57 28.86 12.72 12.41
CA LEU A 57 28.28 13.04 11.13
C LEU A 57 28.97 12.09 10.14
N ASP A 58 28.55 10.82 10.19
CA ASP A 58 28.66 9.87 9.08
C ASP A 58 27.77 10.41 7.97
N GLY A 59 28.23 11.51 7.38
CA GLY A 59 27.61 12.21 6.29
C GLY A 59 27.80 11.37 5.06
N ASP A 60 26.98 10.32 4.93
CA ASP A 60 26.79 9.65 3.67
C ASP A 60 26.29 10.70 2.67
N ILE A 61 27.20 11.13 1.78
CA ILE A 61 26.91 12.02 0.65
C ILE A 61 26.14 11.23 -0.44
N GLY A 62 25.68 10.01 -0.12
CA GLY A 62 24.69 9.16 -0.77
C GLY A 62 23.50 9.90 -1.39
N SER A 63 23.78 10.46 -2.56
CA SER A 63 22.87 10.98 -3.57
C SER A 63 21.66 11.79 -3.09
N ARG A 64 21.85 13.11 -2.99
CA ARG A 64 20.74 14.10 -3.00
C ARG A 64 20.06 14.23 -4.37
N PHE A 65 20.43 13.41 -5.36
CA PHE A 65 19.87 13.45 -6.71
C PHE A 65 18.58 12.63 -6.77
N VAL A 66 17.46 13.30 -7.04
CA VAL A 66 16.20 12.63 -7.38
C VAL A 66 16.22 12.21 -8.85
N ARG A 67 15.64 11.05 -9.17
CA ARG A 67 15.64 10.51 -10.53
C ARG A 67 14.28 9.94 -10.91
N ARG A 68 13.80 10.27 -12.11
CA ARG A 68 12.52 9.78 -12.65
C ARG A 68 12.60 8.30 -12.99
N VAL A 69 11.71 7.51 -12.40
CA VAL A 69 11.56 6.07 -12.68
C VAL A 69 10.38 5.74 -13.56
N TYR A 70 9.35 6.59 -13.64
CA TYR A 70 8.15 6.28 -14.43
C TYR A 70 7.45 7.54 -14.95
N ILE A 71 6.67 7.38 -16.02
CA ILE A 71 5.69 8.34 -16.51
C ILE A 71 4.38 7.58 -16.60
N ALA A 72 3.39 7.99 -15.81
CA ALA A 72 2.08 7.35 -15.78
C ALA A 72 1.15 7.93 -16.84
N SER A 73 0.19 7.13 -17.30
CA SER A 73 -0.91 7.54 -18.17
C SER A 73 -1.87 8.54 -17.50
N GLY A 74 -1.92 8.54 -16.15
CA GLY A 74 -2.71 9.49 -15.38
C GLY A 74 -2.51 9.34 -13.86
N LEU A 75 -3.19 10.21 -13.09
CA LEU A 75 -3.09 10.24 -11.63
C LEU A 75 -3.43 8.92 -10.92
N PRO A 76 -4.50 8.17 -11.29
CA PRO A 76 -4.84 6.94 -10.57
C PRO A 76 -3.71 5.89 -10.61
N GLU A 77 -3.09 5.71 -11.77
CA GLU A 77 -1.94 4.82 -11.96
C GLU A 77 -0.72 5.33 -11.20
N ALA A 78 -0.42 6.63 -11.27
CA ALA A 78 0.70 7.22 -10.54
C ALA A 78 0.59 7.00 -9.03
N TYR A 79 -0.59 7.19 -8.44
CA TYR A 79 -0.80 6.96 -7.00
C TYR A 79 -0.80 5.48 -6.62
N LEU A 80 -1.44 4.62 -7.42
CA LEU A 80 -1.43 3.16 -7.18
C LEU A 80 0.00 2.60 -7.20
N LEU A 81 0.80 3.01 -8.19
CA LEU A 81 2.18 2.55 -8.33
C LEU A 81 3.11 3.20 -7.29
N LYS A 82 2.86 4.45 -6.88
CA LYS A 82 3.52 5.06 -5.70
C LYS A 82 3.26 4.24 -4.45
N ASP A 83 2.01 3.91 -4.15
CA ASP A 83 1.67 3.20 -2.91
C ASP A 83 2.22 1.76 -2.93
N HIS A 84 2.24 1.10 -4.09
CA HIS A 84 2.95 -0.17 -4.29
C HIS A 84 4.46 -0.03 -4.02
N LEU A 85 5.13 0.98 -4.54
CA LEU A 85 6.57 1.19 -4.33
C LEU A 85 6.89 1.50 -2.86
N CYS A 86 6.07 2.35 -2.22
CA CYS A 86 6.17 2.65 -0.79
C CYS A 86 5.99 1.39 0.07
N ALA A 87 5.05 0.50 -0.26
CA ALA A 87 4.84 -0.77 0.44
C ALA A 87 6.05 -1.73 0.35
N GLN A 88 6.88 -1.58 -0.68
CA GLN A 88 8.13 -2.32 -0.88
C GLN A 88 9.37 -1.56 -0.36
N GLY A 89 9.18 -0.47 0.40
CA GLY A 89 10.26 0.31 1.02
C GLY A 89 10.94 1.33 0.12
N VAL A 90 10.38 1.63 -1.07
CA VAL A 90 10.92 2.64 -2.00
C VAL A 90 10.11 3.94 -1.86
N ASP A 91 10.71 4.97 -1.25
CA ASP A 91 10.10 6.31 -1.17
C ASP A 91 10.15 7.05 -2.51
N VAL A 92 8.97 7.28 -3.09
CA VAL A 92 8.76 8.00 -4.34
C VAL A 92 7.73 9.11 -4.18
N PHE A 93 7.87 10.15 -5.01
CA PHE A 93 6.90 11.24 -5.12
C PHE A 93 6.37 11.37 -6.55
N VAL A 94 5.14 11.90 -6.65
CA VAL A 94 4.52 12.26 -7.93
C VAL A 94 4.99 13.66 -8.31
N PHE A 95 5.44 13.82 -9.54
CA PHE A 95 5.71 15.10 -10.18
C PHE A 95 4.62 15.36 -11.24
N ASN A 96 4.36 16.62 -11.58
CA ASN A 96 3.31 17.03 -12.54
C ASN A 96 1.86 16.67 -12.15
N GLU A 97 1.56 16.42 -10.88
CA GLU A 97 0.21 16.00 -10.45
C GLU A 97 -0.91 17.02 -10.72
N HIS A 98 -0.57 18.29 -10.93
CA HIS A 98 -1.51 19.35 -11.31
C HIS A 98 -1.37 19.81 -12.77
N SER A 99 -0.35 19.33 -13.50
CA SER A 99 0.00 19.79 -14.85
C SER A 99 -0.95 19.24 -15.93
N MET A 100 -1.72 18.18 -15.63
CA MET A 100 -2.68 17.56 -16.57
C MET A 100 -3.77 18.53 -17.05
N GLY A 101 -4.07 19.60 -16.32
CA GLY A 101 -5.02 20.64 -16.75
C GLY A 101 -4.55 21.46 -17.96
N ALA A 102 -3.25 21.45 -18.28
CA ALA A 102 -2.65 22.21 -19.38
C ALA A 102 -2.46 21.37 -20.66
N ILE A 103 -3.09 20.19 -20.77
CA ILE A 103 -3.07 19.36 -21.98
C ILE A 103 -3.65 20.17 -23.16
N GLY A 104 -2.84 20.36 -24.20
CA GLY A 104 -3.18 21.15 -25.38
C GLY A 104 -2.47 22.51 -25.45
N GLU A 105 -2.05 23.06 -24.30
CA GLU A 105 -1.17 24.24 -24.23
C GLU A 105 0.29 23.84 -24.05
N ILE A 106 0.54 22.80 -23.23
CA ILE A 106 1.85 22.25 -22.92
C ILE A 106 1.99 20.85 -23.57
N PRO A 107 3.19 20.44 -24.05
CA PRO A 107 3.40 19.11 -24.60
C PRO A 107 3.01 17.99 -23.64
N CYS A 108 2.31 16.96 -24.12
CA CYS A 108 1.71 15.93 -23.27
C CYS A 108 2.73 15.24 -22.32
N ASN A 109 3.99 15.07 -22.72
CA ASN A 109 5.02 14.47 -21.86
C ASN A 109 5.31 15.30 -20.59
N GLU A 110 5.17 16.62 -20.69
CA GLU A 110 5.39 17.59 -19.61
C GLU A 110 4.15 17.79 -18.74
N THR A 111 2.96 17.41 -19.22
CA THR A 111 1.71 17.45 -18.44
C THR A 111 1.40 16.13 -17.73
N LEU A 112 1.92 14.99 -18.23
CA LEU A 112 1.68 13.68 -17.63
C LEU A 112 2.34 13.55 -16.24
N PRO A 113 1.69 12.86 -15.28
CA PRO A 113 2.28 12.57 -13.97
C PRO A 113 3.50 11.66 -14.07
N GLN A 114 4.50 11.89 -13.22
CA GLN A 114 5.78 11.17 -13.27
C GLN A 114 6.18 10.71 -11.87
N LEU A 115 6.71 9.49 -11.72
CA LEU A 115 7.25 9.02 -10.44
C LEU A 115 8.75 9.22 -10.36
N TRP A 116 9.20 9.76 -9.24
CA TRP A 116 10.59 10.09 -8.96
C TRP A 116 11.01 9.50 -7.61
N VAL A 117 12.14 8.80 -7.58
CA VAL A 117 12.68 8.20 -6.35
C VAL A 117 13.45 9.26 -5.56
N ARG A 118 13.25 9.30 -4.23
CA ARG A 118 13.96 10.25 -3.36
C ARG A 118 15.42 9.88 -3.12
N ASN A 119 15.70 8.59 -2.96
CA ASN A 119 17.04 8.04 -2.78
C ASN A 119 17.50 7.31 -4.07
N ASN A 120 18.45 7.88 -4.80
CA ASN A 120 18.93 7.30 -6.06
C ASN A 120 19.51 5.87 -5.91
N ASN A 121 19.96 5.48 -4.71
CA ASN A 121 20.47 4.12 -4.46
C ASN A 121 19.36 3.05 -4.61
N LEU A 122 18.09 3.46 -4.54
CA LEU A 122 16.93 2.61 -4.76
C LEU A 122 16.37 2.67 -6.19
N TYR A 123 17.02 3.41 -7.11
CA TYR A 123 16.51 3.61 -8.47
C TYR A 123 16.33 2.28 -9.25
N GLU A 124 17.32 1.38 -9.20
CA GLU A 124 17.24 0.11 -9.94
C GLU A 124 16.18 -0.83 -9.33
N HIS A 125 16.13 -0.94 -8.00
CA HIS A 125 15.07 -1.70 -7.31
C HIS A 125 13.66 -1.14 -7.62
N ALA A 126 13.51 0.18 -7.67
CA ALA A 126 12.25 0.82 -8.09
C ALA A 126 11.88 0.44 -9.53
N ARG A 127 12.86 0.38 -10.44
CA ARG A 127 12.65 -0.04 -11.83
C ARG A 127 12.26 -1.51 -11.94
N GLU A 128 12.89 -2.41 -11.19
CA GLU A 128 12.54 -3.83 -11.14
C GLU A 128 11.09 -4.04 -10.68
N LEU A 129 10.65 -3.32 -9.64
CA LEU A 129 9.27 -3.37 -9.15
C LEU A 129 8.25 -2.84 -10.19
N ILE A 130 8.60 -1.78 -10.93
CA ILE A 130 7.74 -1.24 -12.00
C ILE A 130 7.63 -2.24 -13.16
N LEU A 131 8.73 -2.86 -13.59
CA LEU A 131 8.72 -3.89 -14.64
C LEU A 131 7.89 -5.11 -14.22
N ALA A 132 7.98 -5.52 -12.95
CA ALA A 132 7.16 -6.59 -12.41
C ALA A 132 5.65 -6.22 -12.46
N TYR A 133 5.30 -4.99 -12.05
CA TYR A 133 3.93 -4.47 -12.16
C TYR A 133 3.44 -4.48 -13.62
N GLU A 134 4.20 -3.91 -14.56
CA GLU A 134 3.85 -3.89 -15.99
C GLU A 134 3.65 -5.30 -16.55
N SER A 135 4.53 -6.25 -16.20
CA SER A 135 4.40 -7.64 -16.63
C SER A 135 3.15 -8.34 -16.07
N SER A 136 2.70 -7.97 -14.86
CA SER A 136 1.49 -8.53 -14.25
C SER A 136 0.19 -8.02 -14.88
N CYS A 137 0.23 -6.87 -15.56
CA CYS A 137 -0.92 -6.34 -16.30
C CYS A 137 -1.12 -7.04 -17.66
N ASP A 138 -0.06 -7.66 -18.21
CA ASP A 138 -0.04 -8.30 -19.54
C ASP A 138 -0.08 -9.85 -19.47
N SER A 139 -0.16 -10.42 -18.25
CA SER A 139 0.20 -11.83 -17.99
C SER A 139 -0.86 -12.88 -18.37
N GLY A 140 -1.36 -12.88 -19.61
CA GLY A 140 -2.13 -14.03 -20.10
C GLY A 140 -2.54 -13.96 -21.58
N GLU A 141 -2.49 -15.13 -22.22
CA GLU A 141 -2.89 -15.33 -23.61
C GLU A 141 -4.34 -14.89 -23.88
N PRO A 142 -4.62 -14.25 -25.04
CA PRO A 142 -5.97 -13.82 -25.39
C PRO A 142 -6.91 -15.02 -25.57
N ARG A 143 -8.02 -15.02 -24.83
CA ARG A 143 -9.04 -16.07 -24.84
C ARG A 143 -10.01 -15.87 -25.99
N GLN A 144 -10.34 -16.96 -26.71
CA GLN A 144 -11.36 -16.92 -27.74
C GLN A 144 -12.75 -17.19 -27.16
N CYS A 145 -13.74 -16.37 -27.51
CA CYS A 145 -15.11 -16.56 -27.05
C CYS A 145 -15.79 -17.70 -27.84
N GLU A 146 -16.20 -18.77 -27.14
CA GLU A 146 -16.89 -19.92 -27.75
C GLU A 146 -18.23 -19.57 -28.41
N SER A 147 -18.85 -18.44 -28.05
CA SER A 147 -20.18 -18.04 -28.55
C SER A 147 -20.16 -17.16 -29.80
N CYS A 148 -19.08 -16.40 -30.05
CA CYS A 148 -18.98 -15.50 -31.21
C CYS A 148 -17.64 -15.56 -31.97
N GLY A 149 -16.65 -16.31 -31.46
CA GLY A 149 -15.33 -16.45 -32.07
C GLY A 149 -14.36 -15.29 -31.82
N GLU A 150 -14.78 -14.24 -31.13
CA GLU A 150 -13.94 -13.04 -30.86
C GLU A 150 -12.73 -13.35 -29.95
N LYS A 151 -11.60 -12.69 -30.18
CA LYS A 151 -10.44 -12.74 -29.29
C LYS A 151 -10.51 -11.64 -28.23
N ASN A 152 -10.40 -12.02 -26.96
CA ASN A 152 -10.56 -11.15 -25.81
C ASN A 152 -9.27 -11.20 -24.98
N PRO A 153 -8.81 -10.09 -24.37
CA PRO A 153 -7.67 -10.13 -23.45
C PRO A 153 -7.94 -11.06 -22.26
N SER A 154 -6.89 -11.67 -21.71
CA SER A 154 -6.96 -12.58 -20.55
C SER A 154 -7.51 -11.94 -19.28
N SER A 155 -7.40 -10.62 -19.17
CA SER A 155 -7.90 -9.79 -18.07
C SER A 155 -9.42 -9.59 -18.07
N PHE A 156 -10.14 -10.12 -19.06
CA PHE A 156 -11.60 -10.03 -19.16
C PHE A 156 -12.28 -11.33 -18.71
N ASP A 157 -13.30 -11.21 -17.86
CA ASP A 157 -14.19 -12.31 -17.48
C ASP A 157 -15.38 -12.47 -18.45
N ILE A 158 -15.68 -11.42 -19.24
CA ILE A 158 -16.80 -11.37 -20.18
C ILE A 158 -16.36 -10.91 -21.56
N CYS A 159 -16.97 -11.45 -22.60
CA CYS A 159 -16.67 -11.09 -23.97
C CYS A 159 -17.20 -9.68 -24.30
N TRP A 160 -16.32 -8.78 -24.74
CA TRP A 160 -16.69 -7.40 -25.06
C TRP A 160 -17.66 -7.28 -26.25
N GLN A 161 -17.63 -8.25 -27.18
CA GLN A 161 -18.45 -8.27 -28.39
C GLN A 161 -19.86 -8.86 -28.18
N CYS A 162 -20.04 -9.81 -27.25
CA CYS A 162 -21.34 -10.50 -27.07
C CYS A 162 -21.86 -10.60 -25.62
N GLY A 163 -21.14 -10.07 -24.64
CA GLY A 163 -21.55 -10.01 -23.23
C GLY A 163 -21.62 -11.35 -22.49
N ARG A 164 -21.22 -12.46 -23.11
CA ARG A 164 -21.19 -13.79 -22.48
C ARG A 164 -19.88 -14.00 -21.72
N ALA A 165 -19.93 -14.80 -20.65
CA ALA A 165 -18.74 -15.17 -19.91
C ALA A 165 -17.68 -15.83 -20.81
N LEU A 166 -16.41 -15.51 -20.56
CA LEU A 166 -15.29 -16.21 -21.18
C LEU A 166 -14.99 -17.44 -20.32
N CYS A 167 -15.13 -18.62 -20.91
CA CYS A 167 -14.79 -19.88 -20.23
C CYS A 167 -13.30 -19.91 -19.88
N ALA A 168 -13.00 -20.45 -18.69
CA ALA A 168 -11.64 -20.56 -18.13
C ALA A 168 -11.03 -21.93 -18.43
#